data_AF-A0A1M2ZE62-F1
#
_entry.id   AF-A0A1M2ZE62-F1
#
_cell.length_a   1.000
_cell.length_b   1.000
_cell.length_c   1.000
_cell.angle_alpha   90.00
_cell.angle_beta   90.00
_cell.angle_gamma   90.00
#
_symmetry.space_group_name_H-M   'P 1'
#
loop_
_entity.id
_entity.type
_entity.pdbx_description
1 polymer ?
#
loop_
_entity_poly.entity_id
_entity_poly.type
_entity_poly.pdbx_seq_one_letter_code
_entity_poly.pdbx_strand_id
1 'polypeptide(L)'
;LAAGTKDLTIASNNAGIDGEGLGKLLRSRQVRKMISSYVGENKEFERQYLAGELEVEFCPQGTLAERCRAGGAGIPGFYTKTGVGTQVAEGKEVKVFDGQEYILERGIRADLSIIKGWKADEAGNLIFRKTARNFNQPMATAGKVCVAEVEEVVPVGSLDPDAIHLPGIYVKRLIVGAPYDKKIEFRTTRQRENA
;
A
#
# COMPACT_ATOMS: atom_id res chain seq x y z
N LEU A 1 9.27 11.12 10.18
CA LEU A 1 10.48 11.37 10.98
C LEU A 1 10.32 12.61 11.84
N ALA A 2 10.40 13.83 11.29
CA ALA A 2 10.38 15.08 12.07
C ALA A 2 9.15 15.25 12.98
N ALA A 3 7.95 14.87 12.51
CA ALA A 3 6.72 14.93 13.30
C ALA A 3 6.71 13.96 14.50
N GLY A 4 7.61 12.97 14.56
CA GLY A 4 7.80 12.10 15.72
C GLY A 4 6.66 11.14 16.06
N THR A 5 5.56 11.09 15.30
CA THR A 5 4.38 10.26 15.57
C THR A 5 4.75 8.79 15.85
N LYS A 6 4.29 8.25 16.97
CA LYS A 6 4.58 6.89 17.44
C LYS A 6 3.36 5.98 17.34
N ASP A 7 3.59 4.71 17.65
CA ASP A 7 2.55 3.67 17.79
C ASP A 7 1.73 3.44 16.52
N LEU A 8 2.36 3.65 15.36
CA LEU A 8 1.70 3.52 14.06
C LEU A 8 1.38 2.05 13.77
N THR A 9 0.16 1.82 13.26
CA THR A 9 -0.21 0.59 12.57
C THR A 9 -0.25 0.89 11.08
N ILE A 10 0.58 0.22 10.29
CA ILE A 10 0.74 0.52 8.87
C ILE A 10 0.38 -0.71 8.04
N ALA A 11 -0.55 -0.53 7.10
CA ALA A 11 -0.79 -1.50 6.04
C ALA A 11 -0.01 -1.08 4.79
N SER A 12 0.91 -1.94 4.34
CA SER A 12 1.72 -1.71 3.14
C SER A 12 2.16 -3.04 2.56
N ASN A 13 2.31 -3.15 1.24
CA ASN A 13 2.79 -4.40 0.64
C ASN A 13 4.15 -4.81 1.22
N ASN A 14 5.05 -3.83 1.35
CA ASN A 14 6.41 -3.95 1.87
C ASN A 14 6.72 -2.79 2.81
N ALA A 15 7.81 -2.92 3.57
CA ALA A 15 8.35 -1.82 4.37
C ALA A 15 9.40 -0.97 3.62
N GLY A 16 9.64 -1.23 2.33
CA GLY A 16 10.80 -0.68 1.62
C GLY A 16 12.11 -1.30 2.12
N ILE A 17 13.24 -0.71 1.73
CA ILE A 17 14.58 -1.19 2.09
C ILE A 17 15.15 -0.42 3.29
N ASP A 18 16.26 -0.94 3.84
CA ASP A 18 17.04 -0.25 4.87
C ASP A 18 17.54 1.10 4.35
N GLY A 19 16.81 2.17 4.61
CA GLY A 19 17.23 3.50 4.20
C GLY A 19 16.04 4.33 3.81
N GLU A 20 15.07 3.68 3.20
CA GLU A 20 14.09 4.27 2.30
C GLU A 20 12.68 3.79 2.60
N GLY A 21 11.69 4.54 2.11
CA GLY A 21 10.28 4.25 2.35
C GLY A 21 9.96 4.14 3.85
N LEU A 22 9.24 3.09 4.23
CA LEU A 22 8.84 2.83 5.61
C LEU A 22 9.99 2.35 6.50
N GLY A 23 11.10 1.87 5.94
CA GLY A 23 12.31 1.51 6.67
C GLY A 23 12.88 2.68 7.49
N LYS A 24 12.65 3.92 7.04
CA LYS A 24 12.92 5.14 7.82
C LYS A 24 12.15 5.15 9.14
N LEU A 25 10.87 4.80 9.11
CA LEU A 25 9.99 4.80 10.28
C LEU A 25 10.31 3.64 11.24
N LEU A 26 10.68 2.47 10.71
CA LEU A 26 11.12 1.32 11.49
C LEU A 26 12.37 1.64 12.32
N ARG A 27 13.41 2.19 11.70
CA ARG A 27 14.64 2.60 12.43
C ARG A 27 14.36 3.62 13.52
N SER A 28 13.46 4.56 13.26
CA SER A 28 13.05 5.56 14.24
C SER A 28 12.08 5.02 15.30
N ARG A 29 11.74 3.73 15.29
CA ARG A 29 10.77 3.07 16.19
C ARG A 29 9.45 3.85 16.26
N GLN A 30 8.93 4.23 15.10
CA GLN A 30 7.63 4.90 14.99
C GLN A 30 6.48 3.93 14.72
N VAL A 31 6.79 2.70 14.31
CA VAL A 31 5.81 1.68 13.91
C VAL A 31 5.69 0.63 15.01
N ARG A 32 4.47 0.39 15.48
CA ARG A 32 4.14 -0.69 16.42
C ARG A 32 3.71 -1.95 15.69
N LYS A 33 2.91 -1.81 14.62
CA LYS A 33 2.35 -2.93 13.86
C LYS A 33 2.46 -2.72 12.35
N MET A 34 2.85 -3.77 11.63
CA MET A 34 2.81 -3.84 10.17
C MET A 34 1.83 -4.91 9.71
N ILE A 35 0.96 -4.55 8.76
CA ILE A 35 0.14 -5.50 7.99
C ILE A 35 0.78 -5.55 6.60
N SER A 36 1.48 -6.64 6.30
CA SER A 36 2.35 -6.74 5.12
C SER A 36 2.23 -8.10 4.45
N SER A 37 2.47 -8.12 3.13
CA SER A 37 2.52 -9.37 2.37
C SER A 37 3.92 -9.95 2.28
N TYR A 38 4.93 -9.08 2.30
CA TYR A 38 6.32 -9.49 2.15
C TYR A 38 7.27 -8.52 2.85
N VAL A 39 8.14 -9.06 3.69
CA VAL A 39 9.13 -8.31 4.47
C VAL A 39 10.28 -7.81 3.58
N GLY A 40 10.76 -8.68 2.68
CA GLY A 40 11.83 -8.39 1.73
C GLY A 40 13.19 -8.11 2.36
N GLU A 41 14.00 -7.30 1.66
CA GLU A 41 15.41 -6.96 1.95
C GLU A 41 15.57 -5.91 3.07
N ASN A 42 14.72 -5.95 4.10
CA ASN A 42 14.75 -5.01 5.22
C ASN A 42 15.21 -5.71 6.50
N LYS A 43 16.52 -5.66 6.77
CA LYS A 43 17.11 -6.38 7.91
C LYS A 43 16.60 -5.83 9.24
N GLU A 44 16.31 -4.54 9.31
CA GLU A 44 15.77 -3.94 10.53
C GLU A 44 14.33 -4.41 10.80
N PHE A 45 13.51 -4.58 9.77
CA PHE A 45 12.19 -5.18 9.90
C PHE A 45 12.31 -6.60 10.48
N GLU A 46 13.14 -7.44 9.86
CA GLU A 46 13.32 -8.83 10.28
C GLU A 46 13.81 -8.91 11.73
N ARG A 47 14.83 -8.10 12.08
CA ARG A 47 15.37 -8.01 13.43
C ARG A 47 14.30 -7.61 14.45
N GLN A 48 13.53 -6.55 14.18
CA GLN A 48 12.49 -6.07 15.10
C GLN A 48 11.36 -7.08 15.27
N TYR A 49 10.97 -7.78 14.19
CA TYR A 49 9.97 -8.84 14.25
C TYR A 49 10.45 -10.02 15.13
N LEU A 50 11.66 -10.53 14.89
CA LEU A 50 12.23 -11.64 15.67
C LEU A 50 12.47 -11.28 17.14
N ALA A 51 12.75 -10.00 17.43
CA ALA A 51 12.91 -9.48 18.78
C ALA A 51 11.57 -9.19 19.49
N GLY A 52 10.43 -9.29 18.79
CA GLY A 52 9.12 -8.90 19.33
C GLY A 52 8.91 -7.40 19.51
N GLU A 53 9.77 -6.57 18.92
CA GLU A 53 9.67 -5.10 18.94
C GLU A 53 8.60 -4.58 17.95
N LEU A 54 8.30 -5.36 16.91
CA LEU A 54 7.35 -5.04 15.84
C LEU A 54 6.31 -6.15 15.71
N GLU A 55 5.03 -5.82 15.89
CA GLU A 55 3.94 -6.75 15.58
C GLU A 55 3.78 -6.86 14.06
N VAL A 56 3.74 -8.08 13.53
CA VAL A 56 3.56 -8.34 12.10
C VAL A 56 2.35 -9.22 11.87
N GLU A 57 1.40 -8.70 11.10
CA GLU A 57 0.30 -9.47 10.53
C GLU A 57 0.65 -9.81 9.08
N PHE A 58 1.05 -11.06 8.85
CA PHE A 58 1.29 -11.56 7.50
C PHE A 58 -0.03 -11.71 6.75
N CYS A 59 -0.17 -10.95 5.66
CA CYS A 59 -1.39 -10.92 4.85
C CYS A 59 -1.03 -11.20 3.39
N PRO A 60 -1.48 -12.31 2.77
CA PRO A 60 -1.21 -12.61 1.37
C PRO A 60 -1.49 -11.39 0.47
N GLN A 61 -0.63 -11.14 -0.53
CA GLN A 61 -0.66 -9.89 -1.31
C GLN A 61 -2.02 -9.61 -1.95
N GLY A 62 -2.66 -10.62 -2.56
CA GLY A 62 -4.00 -10.50 -3.13
C GLY A 62 -5.06 -10.16 -2.08
N THR A 63 -5.00 -10.82 -0.92
CA THR A 63 -5.86 -10.54 0.23
C THR A 63 -5.64 -9.13 0.77
N LEU A 64 -4.40 -8.64 0.87
CA LEU A 64 -4.11 -7.28 1.33
C LEU A 64 -4.72 -6.23 0.39
N ALA A 65 -4.58 -6.44 -0.92
CA ALA A 65 -5.17 -5.56 -1.92
C ALA A 65 -6.70 -5.53 -1.82
N GLU A 66 -7.33 -6.71 -1.72
CA GLU A 66 -8.79 -6.81 -1.62
C GLU A 66 -9.31 -6.29 -0.28
N ARG A 67 -8.60 -6.49 0.83
CA ARG A 67 -8.96 -5.90 2.13
C ARG A 67 -8.98 -4.38 2.06
N CYS A 68 -7.99 -3.73 1.44
CA CYS A 68 -8.01 -2.29 1.22
C CYS A 68 -9.18 -1.86 0.31
N ARG A 69 -9.40 -2.56 -0.80
CA ARG A 69 -10.51 -2.27 -1.73
C ARG A 69 -11.88 -2.41 -1.05
N ALA A 70 -12.10 -3.52 -0.34
CA ALA A 70 -13.31 -3.82 0.40
C ALA A 70 -13.58 -2.74 1.45
N GLY A 71 -12.57 -2.34 2.22
CA GLY A 71 -12.69 -1.24 3.17
C GLY A 71 -13.11 0.07 2.50
N GLY A 72 -12.46 0.46 1.41
CA GLY A 72 -12.84 1.66 0.65
C GLY A 72 -14.25 1.60 0.06
N ALA A 73 -14.69 0.42 -0.35
CA ALA A 73 -16.03 0.17 -0.90
C ALA A 73 -17.12 -0.02 0.17
N GLY A 74 -16.80 0.03 1.46
CA GLY A 74 -17.76 -0.17 2.55
C GLY A 74 -18.16 -1.63 2.78
N ILE A 75 -17.36 -2.59 2.30
CA ILE A 75 -17.56 -4.02 2.52
C ILE A 75 -16.80 -4.44 3.79
N PRO A 76 -17.49 -4.84 4.87
CA PRO A 76 -16.86 -5.13 6.16
C PRO A 76 -16.06 -6.44 6.16
N GLY A 77 -16.43 -7.39 5.29
CA GLY A 77 -15.68 -8.63 5.09
C GLY A 77 -16.08 -9.36 3.82
N PHE A 78 -15.19 -10.22 3.33
CA PHE A 78 -15.35 -11.03 2.14
C PHE A 78 -14.66 -12.38 2.33
N TYR A 79 -15.12 -13.42 1.64
CA TYR A 79 -14.47 -14.73 1.69
C TYR A 79 -13.44 -14.87 0.56
N THR A 80 -12.30 -15.47 0.87
CA THR A 80 -11.27 -15.84 -0.11
C THR A 80 -10.70 -17.22 0.19
N LYS A 81 -10.29 -17.93 -0.86
CA LYS A 81 -9.62 -19.24 -0.74
C LYS A 81 -8.16 -19.07 -0.30
N THR A 82 -7.57 -17.91 -0.53
CA THR A 82 -6.15 -17.64 -0.25
C THR A 82 -5.87 -17.75 1.25
N GLY A 83 -5.03 -18.71 1.65
CA GLY A 83 -4.62 -18.93 3.04
C GLY A 83 -5.31 -20.10 3.74
N VAL A 84 -6.32 -20.73 3.12
CA VAL A 84 -6.93 -21.97 3.61
C VAL A 84 -5.86 -23.05 3.82
N GLY A 85 -5.90 -23.74 4.96
CA GLY A 85 -4.94 -24.79 5.33
C GLY A 85 -3.55 -24.27 5.73
N THR A 86 -3.38 -22.96 5.94
CA THR A 86 -2.13 -22.34 6.38
C THR A 86 -2.33 -21.55 7.68
N GLN A 87 -1.24 -21.09 8.30
CA GLN A 87 -1.29 -20.21 9.48
C GLN A 87 -2.14 -18.94 9.26
N VAL A 88 -2.27 -18.46 8.02
CA VAL A 88 -3.10 -17.29 7.70
C VAL A 88 -4.59 -17.53 8.02
N ALA A 89 -5.06 -18.78 8.02
CA ALA A 89 -6.45 -19.13 8.32
C ALA A 89 -6.75 -19.25 9.82
N GLU A 90 -5.73 -19.31 10.68
CA GLU A 90 -5.92 -19.52 12.12
C GLU A 90 -6.78 -18.41 12.75
N GLY A 91 -7.82 -18.81 13.48
CA GLY A 91 -8.75 -17.89 14.14
C GLY A 91 -9.75 -17.18 13.21
N LYS A 92 -9.77 -17.48 11.91
CA LYS A 92 -10.73 -16.90 10.95
C LYS A 92 -11.94 -17.80 10.75
N GLU A 93 -13.07 -17.18 10.44
CA GLU A 93 -14.28 -17.92 10.06
C GLU A 93 -14.07 -18.63 8.73
N VAL A 94 -14.42 -19.92 8.67
CA VAL A 94 -14.37 -20.73 7.46
C VAL A 94 -15.79 -20.96 6.95
N LYS A 95 -15.99 -20.81 5.64
CA LYS A 95 -17.26 -21.12 4.97
C LYS A 95 -17.02 -21.92 3.71
N VAL A 96 -17.89 -22.90 3.48
CA VAL A 96 -17.85 -23.73 2.27
C VAL A 96 -18.75 -23.12 1.20
N PHE A 97 -18.19 -22.89 0.02
CA PHE A 97 -18.90 -22.55 -1.20
C PHE A 97 -18.55 -23.58 -2.27
N ASP A 98 -19.55 -24.18 -2.92
CA ASP A 98 -19.34 -25.13 -4.03
C ASP A 98 -18.38 -26.29 -3.68
N GLY A 99 -18.45 -26.79 -2.45
CA GLY A 99 -17.60 -27.87 -1.95
C GLY A 99 -16.14 -27.47 -1.68
N GLN A 100 -15.82 -26.18 -1.67
CA GLN A 100 -14.49 -25.64 -1.38
C GLN A 100 -14.54 -24.73 -0.15
N GLU A 101 -13.52 -24.82 0.71
CA GLU A 101 -13.38 -23.93 1.87
C GLU A 101 -12.83 -22.56 1.48
N TYR A 102 -13.33 -21.53 2.16
CA TYR A 102 -12.88 -20.14 2.07
C TYR A 102 -12.80 -19.54 3.48
N ILE A 103 -11.89 -18.59 3.70
CA ILE A 103 -11.75 -17.86 4.95
C ILE A 103 -12.32 -16.45 4.84
N LEU A 104 -12.96 -15.97 5.91
CA LEU A 104 -13.43 -14.60 6.05
C LEU A 104 -12.25 -13.66 6.31
N GLU A 105 -12.10 -12.66 5.44
CA GLU A 105 -11.16 -11.56 5.57
C GLU A 105 -11.89 -10.25 5.79
N ARG A 106 -11.35 -9.38 6.63
CA ARG A 106 -11.98 -8.10 6.99
C ARG A 106 -11.40 -6.94 6.20
N GLY A 107 -12.28 -6.06 5.71
CA GLY A 107 -11.89 -4.84 5.03
C GLY A 107 -11.01 -3.95 5.91
N ILE A 108 -9.96 -3.37 5.34
CA ILE A 108 -9.06 -2.43 6.04
C ILE A 108 -9.59 -1.01 5.86
N ARG A 109 -9.81 -0.31 6.98
CA ARG A 109 -10.00 1.14 7.02
C ARG A 109 -8.86 1.77 7.78
N ALA A 110 -8.27 2.83 7.23
CA ALA A 110 -7.20 3.57 7.87
C ALA A 110 -7.68 4.99 8.22
N ASP A 111 -7.08 5.61 9.24
CA ASP A 111 -7.32 7.03 9.53
C ASP A 111 -6.70 7.92 8.44
N LEU A 112 -5.54 7.50 7.92
CA LEU A 112 -4.78 8.21 6.91
C LEU A 112 -4.30 7.23 5.83
N SER A 113 -4.49 7.58 4.56
CA SER A 113 -3.82 6.96 3.43
C SER A 113 -2.85 7.97 2.80
N ILE A 114 -1.60 7.54 2.59
CA ILE A 114 -0.56 8.32 1.91
C ILE A 114 -0.22 7.58 0.63
N ILE A 115 -0.43 8.22 -0.52
CA ILE A 115 -0.26 7.59 -1.84
C ILE A 115 0.61 8.45 -2.74
N LYS A 116 1.21 7.83 -3.75
CA LYS A 116 2.03 8.46 -4.79
C LYS A 116 1.38 8.35 -6.16
N GLY A 117 1.04 9.49 -6.76
CA GLY A 117 0.57 9.62 -8.15
C GLY A 117 1.67 10.12 -9.10
N TRP A 118 1.41 10.09 -10.41
CA TRP A 118 2.28 10.75 -11.39
C TRP A 118 1.85 12.20 -11.61
N LYS A 119 0.63 12.41 -12.13
CA LYS A 119 0.03 13.74 -12.26
C LYS A 119 -1.32 13.77 -11.55
N ALA A 120 -1.69 14.94 -11.05
CA ALA A 120 -3.05 15.23 -10.64
C ALA A 120 -3.54 16.54 -11.25
N ASP A 121 -4.85 16.68 -11.39
CA ASP A 121 -5.43 18.02 -11.55
C ASP A 121 -5.69 18.69 -10.19
N GLU A 122 -6.01 19.98 -10.19
CA GLU A 122 -6.32 20.75 -8.98
C GLU A 122 -7.56 20.24 -8.23
N ALA A 123 -8.44 19.47 -8.89
CA ALA A 123 -9.59 18.81 -8.28
C ALA A 123 -9.23 17.46 -7.62
N GLY A 124 -7.98 17.01 -7.75
CA GLY A 124 -7.47 15.78 -7.16
C GLY A 124 -7.61 14.54 -8.03
N ASN A 125 -8.09 14.65 -9.27
CA ASN A 125 -8.12 13.52 -10.20
C ASN A 125 -6.68 13.11 -10.52
N LEU A 126 -6.40 11.81 -10.47
CA LEU A 126 -5.04 11.29 -10.48
C LEU A 126 -4.82 10.29 -11.62
N ILE A 127 -3.65 10.42 -12.25
CA ILE A 127 -3.07 9.40 -13.11
C ILE A 127 -1.79 8.85 -12.48
N PHE A 128 -1.56 7.56 -12.71
CA PHE A 128 -0.40 6.81 -12.24
C PHE A 128 0.39 6.38 -13.47
N ARG A 129 1.70 6.18 -13.31
CA ARG A 129 2.58 5.85 -14.45
C ARG A 129 3.17 4.45 -14.29
N LYS A 130 2.85 3.57 -15.24
CA LYS A 130 3.37 2.19 -15.29
C LYS A 130 3.03 1.41 -14.00
N THR A 131 3.94 0.55 -13.55
CA THR A 131 3.79 -0.30 -12.37
C THR A 131 3.82 0.47 -11.03
N ALA A 132 4.14 1.77 -11.05
CA ALA A 132 4.06 2.61 -9.84
C ALA A 132 2.62 2.80 -9.33
N ARG A 133 1.60 2.39 -10.11
CA ARG A 133 0.20 2.40 -9.68
C ARG A 133 -0.04 1.51 -8.46
N ASN A 134 0.41 0.25 -8.53
CA ASN A 134 0.30 -0.80 -7.51
C ASN A 134 -0.83 -0.58 -6.45
N PHE A 135 -0.47 -0.53 -5.17
CA PHE A 135 -1.37 -0.39 -4.04
C PHE A 135 -1.88 1.04 -3.81
N ASN A 136 -1.34 2.05 -4.50
CA ASN A 136 -1.79 3.43 -4.34
C ASN A 136 -3.29 3.57 -4.57
N GLN A 137 -3.83 2.93 -5.61
CA GLN A 137 -5.25 3.01 -5.95
C GLN A 137 -6.16 2.38 -4.87
N PRO A 138 -6.00 1.11 -4.46
CA PRO A 138 -6.86 0.55 -3.41
C PRO A 138 -6.67 1.25 -2.05
N MET A 139 -5.46 1.67 -1.70
CA MET A 139 -5.20 2.37 -0.43
C MET A 139 -5.81 3.77 -0.37
N ALA A 140 -5.90 4.48 -1.52
CA ALA A 140 -6.52 5.80 -1.58
C ALA A 140 -7.94 5.79 -1.02
N THR A 141 -8.70 4.74 -1.36
CA THR A 141 -10.11 4.59 -1.01
C THR A 141 -10.33 4.14 0.44
N ALA A 142 -9.35 3.47 1.05
CA ALA A 142 -9.45 2.90 2.39
C ALA A 142 -9.22 3.90 3.54
N GLY A 143 -8.61 5.06 3.24
CA GLY A 143 -8.31 6.10 4.22
C GLY A 143 -9.49 7.05 4.48
N LYS A 144 -9.72 7.44 5.73
CA LYS A 144 -10.65 8.54 6.06
C LYS A 144 -10.15 9.84 5.42
N VAL A 145 -8.86 10.11 5.55
CA VAL A 145 -8.16 11.21 4.87
C VAL A 145 -7.14 10.59 3.92
N CYS A 146 -7.20 10.92 2.63
CA CYS A 146 -6.18 10.55 1.66
C CYS A 146 -5.32 11.76 1.31
N VAL A 147 -4.01 11.60 1.44
CA VAL A 147 -3.00 12.56 0.99
C VAL A 147 -2.29 11.94 -0.21
N ALA A 148 -2.37 12.61 -1.35
CA ALA A 148 -1.68 12.21 -2.56
C ALA A 148 -0.46 13.12 -2.77
N GLU A 149 0.72 12.53 -2.88
CA GLU A 149 1.89 13.21 -3.41
C GLU A 149 2.05 12.92 -4.91
N VAL A 150 2.34 13.94 -5.72
CA VAL A 150 2.45 13.85 -7.18
C VAL A 150 3.71 14.52 -7.70
N GLU A 151 4.08 14.20 -8.94
CA GLU A 151 5.17 14.90 -9.63
C GLU A 151 4.72 16.20 -10.29
N GLU A 152 3.46 16.30 -10.68
CA GLU A 152 2.94 17.43 -11.44
C GLU A 152 1.48 17.66 -11.06
N VAL A 153 1.11 18.92 -10.86
CA VAL A 153 -0.28 19.37 -10.76
C VAL A 153 -0.61 20.18 -12.00
N VAL A 154 -1.72 19.86 -12.64
CA VAL A 154 -2.20 20.50 -13.87
C VAL A 154 -3.55 21.19 -13.62
N PRO A 155 -3.93 22.20 -14.42
CA PRO A 155 -5.26 22.80 -14.31
C PRO A 155 -6.38 21.79 -14.55
N VAL A 156 -7.54 22.01 -13.93
CA VAL A 156 -8.75 21.20 -14.17
C VAL A 156 -9.08 21.17 -15.67
N GLY A 157 -9.45 19.99 -16.17
CA GLY A 157 -9.73 19.76 -17.60
C GLY A 157 -8.49 19.44 -18.45
N SER A 158 -7.27 19.54 -17.90
CA SER A 158 -6.05 19.13 -18.60
C SER A 158 -5.87 17.61 -18.67
N LEU A 159 -6.53 16.88 -17.77
CA LEU A 159 -6.56 15.42 -17.80
C LEU A 159 -7.83 14.98 -18.54
N ASP A 160 -7.65 14.13 -19.55
CA ASP A 160 -8.75 13.45 -20.23
C ASP A 160 -9.56 12.65 -19.19
N PRO A 161 -10.88 12.88 -19.05
CA PRO A 161 -11.73 12.15 -18.11
C PRO A 161 -11.61 10.63 -18.21
N ASP A 162 -11.48 10.07 -19.42
CA ASP A 162 -11.37 8.62 -19.62
C ASP A 162 -9.97 8.07 -19.32
N ALA A 163 -8.98 8.94 -19.13
CA ALA A 163 -7.63 8.56 -18.71
C ALA A 163 -7.43 8.64 -17.18
N ILE A 164 -8.39 9.17 -16.43
CA ILE A 164 -8.30 9.29 -14.96
C ILE A 164 -8.36 7.90 -14.32
N HIS A 165 -7.36 7.54 -13.52
CA HIS A 165 -7.34 6.26 -12.81
C HIS A 165 -8.00 6.32 -11.43
N LEU A 166 -7.86 7.46 -10.74
CA LEU A 166 -8.41 7.67 -9.41
C LEU A 166 -9.14 9.02 -9.39
N PRO A 167 -10.48 9.01 -9.29
CA PRO A 167 -11.26 10.24 -9.19
C PRO A 167 -10.92 11.06 -7.95
N GLY A 168 -11.00 12.39 -8.07
CA GLY A 168 -10.59 13.34 -7.04
C GLY A 168 -11.37 13.24 -5.72
N ILE A 169 -12.57 12.64 -5.73
CA ILE A 169 -13.38 12.40 -4.53
C ILE A 169 -12.62 11.65 -3.41
N TYR A 170 -11.65 10.81 -3.79
CA TYR A 170 -10.87 10.05 -2.82
C TYR A 170 -9.77 10.89 -2.18
N VAL A 171 -9.25 11.92 -2.87
CA VAL A 171 -8.10 12.74 -2.45
C VAL A 171 -8.56 13.94 -1.63
N LYS A 172 -8.04 14.08 -0.41
CA LYS A 172 -8.39 15.19 0.50
C LYS A 172 -7.29 16.25 0.53
N ARG A 173 -6.05 15.86 0.28
CA ARG A 173 -4.90 16.77 0.22
C ARG A 173 -3.99 16.33 -0.92
N LEU A 174 -3.48 17.31 -1.66
CA LEU A 174 -2.59 17.10 -2.79
C LEU A 174 -1.28 17.84 -2.52
N ILE A 175 -0.15 17.17 -2.75
CA ILE A 175 1.19 17.71 -2.51
C ILE A 175 2.02 17.48 -3.77
N VAL A 176 2.67 18.52 -4.27
CA VAL A 176 3.72 18.38 -5.28
C VAL A 176 5.02 18.06 -4.56
N GLY A 177 5.53 16.83 -4.69
CA GLY A 177 6.76 16.40 -4.04
C GLY A 177 7.96 16.29 -4.97
N ALA A 178 7.81 16.62 -6.26
CA ALA A 178 8.91 16.63 -7.21
C ALA A 178 9.95 17.71 -6.88
N PRO A 179 11.23 17.49 -7.24
CA PRO A 179 11.77 16.30 -7.90
C PRO A 179 11.96 15.10 -6.95
N TYR A 180 11.83 13.87 -7.49
CA TYR A 180 12.07 12.63 -6.73
C TYR A 180 13.32 11.90 -7.22
N ASP A 181 14.11 11.41 -6.27
CA ASP A 181 15.16 10.43 -6.48
C ASP A 181 14.57 9.01 -6.41
N LYS A 182 14.02 8.54 -7.54
CA LYS A 182 13.36 7.22 -7.64
C LYS A 182 14.40 6.11 -7.71
N LYS A 183 14.66 5.47 -6.58
CA LYS A 183 15.58 4.35 -6.47
C LYS A 183 15.10 3.11 -7.25
N ILE A 184 16.04 2.44 -7.90
CA ILE A 184 15.85 1.13 -8.54
C ILE A 184 16.63 0.13 -7.70
N GLU A 185 15.93 -0.84 -7.11
CA GLU A 185 16.53 -1.84 -6.22
C GLU A 185 17.47 -2.78 -6.98
N PHE A 186 16.99 -3.35 -8.09
CA PHE A 186 17.78 -4.20 -8.97
C PHE A 186 17.72 -3.67 -10.40
N ARG A 187 18.84 -3.11 -10.88
CA ARG A 187 18.93 -2.60 -12.26
C ARG A 187 19.38 -3.71 -13.20
N THR A 188 18.42 -4.37 -13.84
CA THR A 188 18.67 -5.40 -14.85
C THR A 188 18.56 -4.79 -16.25
N THR A 189 19.62 -4.93 -17.07
CA THR A 189 19.64 -4.48 -18.47
C THR A 189 20.01 -5.64 -19.38
N ARG A 190 19.44 -5.71 -20.58
CA ARG A 190 19.94 -6.63 -21.62
C ARG A 190 21.37 -6.26 -22.01
N GLN A 191 22.17 -7.24 -22.43
CA GLN A 191 23.42 -6.93 -23.12
C GLN A 191 23.10 -6.19 -24.43
N ARG A 192 23.90 -5.17 -24.77
CA ARG A 192 23.80 -4.53 -26.07
C ARG A 192 24.41 -5.47 -27.11
N GLU A 193 23.65 -5.80 -28.15
CA GLU A 193 24.23 -6.43 -29.34
C GLU A 193 25.25 -5.44 -29.93
N ASN A 194 26.50 -5.91 -30.09
CA ASN A 194 27.72 -5.23 -30.50
C ASN A 194 27.56 -3.77 -30.99
N ALA A 195 28.11 -2.84 -30.20
CA ALA A 195 28.38 -1.46 -30.64
C ALA A 195 29.56 -1.43 -31.62
#